data_AF-A0A7S1A837-F1
#
_entry.id   AF-A0A7S1A837-F1
#
_cell.length_a   1.000
_cell.length_b   1.000
_cell.length_c   1.000
_cell.angle_alpha   90.00
_cell.angle_beta   90.00
_cell.angle_gamma   90.00
#
_symmetry.space_group_name_H-M   'P 1'
#
loop_
_entity.id
_entity.type
_entity.pdbx_description
1 polymer ?
#
loop_
_entity_poly.entity_id
_entity_poly.type
_entity_poly.pdbx_seq_one_letter_code
_entity_poly.pdbx_strand_id
1 'polypeptide(L)'
;HMRGLHPAGRTLLMWNMFSVLILAIDLSLLPFTITFDVPLTGAFQIFAFAGIAFWTVDMCVAFFTGFEKNGHVELQPTATVLHYLRGRFAFDLMIITFDWVGL
;
A
#
# COMPACT_ATOMS: atom_id res chain seq x y z
N HIS A 1 -3.47 19.44 14.80
CA HIS A 1 -2.28 19.47 13.94
C HIS A 1 -1.93 18.04 13.53
N MET A 2 -2.28 17.61 12.31
CA MET A 2 -1.77 16.34 11.77
C MET A 2 -0.29 16.55 11.41
N ARG A 3 0.61 15.80 12.05
CA ARG A 3 2.04 15.81 11.73
C ARG A 3 2.29 14.71 10.69
N GLY A 4 2.87 15.07 9.54
CA GLY A 4 3.27 14.07 8.54
C GLY A 4 4.32 13.10 9.07
N LEU A 5 4.34 11.89 8.52
CA LEU A 5 5.35 10.88 8.80
C LEU A 5 6.63 11.21 8.03
N HIS A 6 7.75 11.21 8.74
CA HIS A 6 9.05 11.43 8.12
C HIS A 6 9.42 10.21 7.22
N PRO A 7 9.86 10.42 5.97
CA PRO A 7 10.21 9.33 5.05
C PRO A 7 11.29 8.38 5.58
N ALA A 8 12.30 8.94 6.25
CA ALA A 8 13.35 8.17 6.95
C ALA A 8 13.03 7.85 8.42
N GLY A 9 11.77 8.01 8.85
CA GLY A 9 11.35 7.75 10.22
C GLY A 9 11.28 6.25 10.52
N ARG A 10 11.63 5.85 11.75
CA ARG A 10 11.61 4.44 12.19
C ARG A 10 10.25 3.76 11.98
N THR A 11 9.16 4.47 12.24
CA THR A 11 7.80 3.95 12.06
C THR A 11 7.50 3.58 10.61
N LEU A 12 7.81 4.48 9.67
CA LEU A 12 7.60 4.22 8.25
C LEU A 12 8.56 3.15 7.72
N LEU A 13 9.80 3.11 8.21
CA LEU A 13 10.72 2.03 7.88
C LEU A 13 10.18 0.66 8.29
N MET A 14 9.67 0.53 9.51
CA MET A 14 9.05 -0.71 9.99
C MET A 14 7.81 -1.07 9.17
N TRP A 15 6.98 -0.08 8.85
CA TRP A 15 5.81 -0.26 7.98
C TRP A 15 6.20 -0.76 6.59
N ASN A 16 7.21 -0.15 5.97
CA ASN A 16 7.72 -0.55 4.65
C ASN A 16 8.31 -1.96 4.68
N MET A 17 9.05 -2.33 5.74
CA MET A 17 9.56 -3.69 5.91
C MET A 17 8.42 -4.71 5.98
N PHE A 18 7.37 -4.40 6.73
CA PHE A 18 6.18 -5.24 6.82
C PHE A 18 5.43 -5.32 5.47
N SER A 19 5.32 -4.20 4.76
CA SER A 19 4.72 -4.11 3.42
C SER A 19 5.46 -4.99 2.41
N VAL A 20 6.80 -5.02 2.47
CA VAL A 20 7.62 -5.90 1.61
C VAL A 20 7.33 -7.38 1.87
N LEU A 21 7.10 -7.77 3.13
CA LEU A 21 6.74 -9.16 3.46
C LEU A 21 5.36 -9.53 2.91
N ILE A 22 4.37 -8.65 3.05
CA ILE A 22 3.03 -8.86 2.49
C ILE A 22 3.08 -8.92 0.96
N LEU A 23 3.83 -8.01 0.33
CA LEU A 23 4.04 -8.02 -1.11
C LEU A 23 4.64 -9.34 -1.61
N ALA A 24 5.62 -9.89 -0.90
CA ALA A 24 6.21 -11.18 -1.25
C ALA A 24 5.19 -12.33 -1.16
N ILE A 25 4.29 -12.28 -0.17
CA ILE A 25 3.19 -13.23 -0.05
C ILE A 25 2.22 -13.09 -1.23
N ASP A 26 1.78 -11.87 -1.55
CA ASP A 26 0.82 -11.63 -2.63
C ASP A 26 1.38 -12.03 -4.00
N LEU A 27 2.65 -11.66 -4.27
CA LEU A 27 3.36 -12.05 -5.49
C LEU A 27 3.55 -13.57 -5.62
N SER A 28 3.49 -14.31 -4.52
CA SER A 28 3.59 -15.78 -4.53
C SER A 28 2.22 -16.46 -4.61
N LEU A 29 1.24 -15.96 -3.85
CA LEU A 29 -0.10 -16.53 -3.74
C LEU A 29 -0.93 -16.32 -5.01
N LEU A 30 -0.88 -15.13 -5.60
CA LEU A 30 -1.70 -14.79 -6.77
C LEU A 30 -1.40 -15.68 -7.99
N PRO A 31 -0.13 -15.87 -8.43
CA PRO A 31 0.15 -16.80 -9.52
C PRO A 31 -0.13 -18.25 -9.13
N PHE A 32 0.03 -18.63 -7.86
CA PHE A 32 -0.30 -19.97 -7.38
C PHE A 32 -1.80 -20.27 -7.51
N THR A 33 -2.67 -19.38 -7.05
CA THR A 33 -4.12 -19.59 -7.14
C THR A 33 -4.61 -19.65 -8.57
N ILE A 34 -4.09 -18.78 -9.45
CA ILE A 34 -4.45 -18.76 -10.87
C ILE A 34 -3.91 -20.00 -11.61
N THR A 35 -2.65 -20.38 -11.39
CA THR A 35 -2.02 -21.48 -12.13
C THR A 35 -2.61 -22.84 -11.77
N PHE A 36 -2.97 -23.03 -10.50
CA PHE A 36 -3.49 -24.30 -10.00
C PHE A 36 -5.02 -24.30 -9.83
N ASP A 37 -5.70 -23.25 -10.30
CA ASP A 37 -7.17 -23.07 -10.19
C ASP A 37 -7.66 -23.29 -8.74
N VAL A 38 -6.93 -22.76 -7.77
CA VAL A 38 -7.24 -22.91 -6.35
C VAL A 38 -8.36 -21.93 -5.99
N PRO A 39 -9.53 -22.41 -5.52
CA PRO A 39 -10.63 -21.52 -5.19
C PRO A 39 -10.28 -20.65 -3.98
N LEU A 40 -10.58 -19.35 -4.07
CA LEU A 40 -10.46 -18.37 -2.98
C LEU A 40 -11.52 -18.62 -1.91
N THR A 41 -11.36 -19.70 -1.14
CA THR A 41 -12.28 -20.09 -0.06
C THR A 41 -11.50 -20.40 1.22
N GLY A 42 -12.18 -20.34 2.37
CA GLY A 42 -11.57 -20.64 3.67
C GLY A 42 -10.38 -19.72 3.96
N ALA A 43 -9.21 -20.32 4.19
CA ALA A 43 -8.00 -19.57 4.52
C ALA A 43 -7.54 -18.63 3.40
N PHE A 44 -7.61 -19.04 2.13
CA PHE A 44 -7.18 -18.22 1.00
C PHE A 44 -8.03 -16.95 0.85
N GLN A 45 -9.34 -17.05 1.08
CA GLN A 45 -10.24 -15.91 1.09
C GLN A 45 -9.88 -14.92 2.20
N ILE A 46 -9.59 -15.43 3.41
CA ILE A 46 -9.17 -14.58 4.54
C ILE A 46 -7.86 -13.85 4.22
N PHE A 47 -6.86 -14.56 3.65
CA PHE A 47 -5.60 -13.94 3.24
C PHE A 47 -5.81 -12.87 2.17
N ALA A 48 -6.64 -13.15 1.17
CA ALA A 48 -6.93 -12.21 0.10
C ALA A 48 -7.60 -10.93 0.64
N PHE A 49 -8.65 -11.05 1.47
CA PHE A 49 -9.28 -9.88 2.12
C PHE A 49 -8.31 -9.11 3.03
N ALA A 50 -7.45 -9.82 3.78
CA ALA A 50 -6.45 -9.20 4.63
C ALA A 50 -5.41 -8.41 3.82
N GLY A 51 -4.97 -8.95 2.68
CA GLY A 51 -4.07 -8.27 1.74
C GLY A 51 -4.69 -7.00 1.17
N ILE A 52 -5.92 -7.08 0.65
CA ILE A 52 -6.62 -5.89 0.13
C ILE A 52 -6.81 -4.83 1.21
N ALA A 53 -7.24 -5.23 2.40
CA ALA A 53 -7.41 -4.31 3.52
C ALA A 53 -6.07 -3.63 3.87
N PHE A 54 -4.97 -4.40 3.88
CA PHE A 54 -3.64 -3.87 4.11
C PHE A 54 -3.23 -2.84 3.05
N TRP A 55 -3.36 -3.15 1.76
CA TRP A 55 -3.00 -2.21 0.68
C TRP A 55 -3.90 -0.97 0.66
N THR A 56 -5.16 -1.10 1.04
CA THR A 56 -6.06 0.05 1.23
C THR A 56 -5.55 0.97 2.35
N VAL A 57 -5.06 0.39 3.46
CA VAL A 57 -4.46 1.16 4.56
C VAL A 57 -3.11 1.74 4.14
N ASP A 58 -2.27 1.00 3.41
CA ASP A 58 -0.98 1.49 2.90
C ASP A 58 -1.17 2.72 2.00
N MET A 59 -2.14 2.66 1.08
CA MET A 59 -2.56 3.82 0.28
C MET A 59 -2.97 5.00 1.16
N CYS A 60 -3.72 4.76 2.24
CA CYS A 60 -4.07 5.80 3.21
C CYS A 60 -2.83 6.38 3.91
N VAL A 61 -1.87 5.54 4.31
CA VAL A 61 -0.60 5.96 4.94
C VAL A 61 0.24 6.81 3.98
N ALA A 62 0.17 6.56 2.67
CA ALA A 62 0.88 7.35 1.67
C ALA A 62 0.42 8.83 1.67
N PHE A 63 -0.84 9.13 1.97
CA PHE A 63 -1.32 10.52 2.13
C PHE A 63 -0.67 11.27 3.31
N PHE A 64 -0.16 10.54 4.30
CA PHE A 64 0.49 11.12 5.49
C PHE A 64 2.00 11.05 5.42
N THR A 65 2.57 10.45 4.38
CA THR A 65 4.01 10.23 4.25
C THR A 65 4.66 11.39 3.52
N GLY A 66 5.61 12.06 4.17
CA GLY A 66 6.37 13.16 3.58
C GLY A 66 7.10 12.77 2.30
N PHE A 67 7.67 13.76 1.61
CA PHE A 67 8.47 13.50 0.42
C PHE A 67 9.71 14.38 0.40
N GLU A 68 10.77 13.92 -0.25
CA GLU A 68 11.96 14.74 -0.47
C GLU A 68 11.77 15.63 -1.70
N LYS A 69 12.04 16.92 -1.54
CA LYS A 69 12.06 17.90 -2.61
C LYS A 69 13.27 18.80 -2.44
N ASN A 70 14.17 18.79 -3.43
CA ASN A 70 15.39 19.61 -3.44
C ASN A 70 16.25 19.45 -2.17
N GLY A 71 16.45 18.22 -1.71
CA GLY A 71 17.26 17.90 -0.51
C GLY A 71 16.60 18.24 0.83
N HIS A 72 15.34 18.67 0.83
CA HIS A 72 14.58 18.95 2.06
C HIS A 72 13.35 18.03 2.12
N VAL A 73 13.01 17.59 3.34
CA VAL A 73 11.81 16.78 3.59
C VAL A 73 10.63 17.72 3.80
N GLU A 74 9.62 17.61 2.95
CA GLU A 74 8.35 18.32 3.08
C GLU A 74 7.36 17.48 3.89
N LEU A 75 6.80 18.07 4.94
CA LEU A 75 5.86 17.43 5.87
C LEU A 75 4.53 18.20 5.99
N GLN A 76 4.35 19.28 5.24
CA GLN A 76 3.08 20.00 5.19
C GLN A 76 1.97 19.08 4.62
N PRO A 77 0.88 18.84 5.37
CA PRO A 77 -0.15 17.88 4.95
C PRO A 77 -0.73 18.16 3.56
N THR A 78 -1.04 19.44 3.26
CA THR A 78 -1.59 19.83 1.96
C THR A 78 -0.61 19.58 0.81
N ALA A 79 0.69 19.84 1.03
CA ALA A 79 1.72 19.61 0.03
C ALA A 79 1.91 18.10 -0.22
N THR A 80 1.94 17.29 0.85
CA THR A 80 2.04 15.83 0.77
C THR A 80 0.86 15.23 0.01
N VAL A 81 -0.37 15.58 0.38
CA VAL A 81 -1.59 15.07 -0.27
C VAL A 81 -1.60 15.43 -1.76
N LEU A 82 -1.32 16.69 -2.10
CA LEU A 82 -1.27 17.12 -3.51
C LEU A 82 -0.17 16.43 -4.30
N HIS A 83 0.99 16.20 -3.69
CA HIS A 83 2.10 15.48 -4.32
C HIS A 83 1.72 14.02 -4.61
N TYR A 84 1.11 13.34 -3.63
CA TYR A 84 0.67 11.96 -3.77
C TYR A 84 -0.44 11.81 -4.83
N LEU A 85 -1.46 12.67 -4.79
CA LEU A 85 -2.58 12.67 -5.74
C LEU A 85 -2.13 12.89 -7.20
N ARG A 86 -1.08 13.68 -7.42
CA ARG A 86 -0.53 13.96 -8.76
C ARG A 86 0.42 12.88 -9.27
N GLY A 87 0.94 12.03 -8.38
CA GLY A 87 1.98 11.05 -8.70
C GLY A 87 1.45 9.62 -8.74
N ARG A 88 1.38 8.98 -7.57
CA ARG A 88 1.16 7.53 -7.44
C ARG A 88 -0.29 7.13 -7.18
N PHE A 89 -1.11 8.03 -6.66
CA PHE A 89 -2.48 7.72 -6.24
C PHE A 89 -3.31 7.02 -7.32
N ALA A 90 -3.26 7.47 -8.57
CA ALA A 90 -4.04 6.87 -9.66
C ALA A 90 -3.66 5.40 -9.90
N PHE A 91 -2.37 5.08 -9.77
CA PHE A 91 -1.86 3.73 -9.92
C PHE A 91 -2.26 2.84 -8.73
N ASP A 92 -2.08 3.34 -7.50
CA ASP A 92 -2.44 2.61 -6.28
C ASP A 92 -3.95 2.33 -6.23
N LEU A 93 -4.78 3.32 -6.57
CA LEU A 93 -6.22 3.18 -6.65
C LEU A 93 -6.65 2.15 -7.70
N MET A 94 -5.99 2.13 -8.86
CA MET A 94 -6.28 1.17 -9.92
C MET A 94 -6.00 -0.26 -9.45
N ILE A 95 -4.84 -0.51 -8.82
CA ILE A 95 -4.48 -1.83 -8.30
C ILE A 95 -5.50 -2.29 -7.27
N ILE A 96 -5.76 -1.47 -6.25
CA ILE A 96 -6.70 -1.81 -5.17
C ILE A 96 -8.11 -2.08 -5.74
N THR A 97 -8.54 -1.30 -6.74
CA THR A 97 -9.83 -1.52 -7.38
C THR A 97 -9.88 -2.86 -8.12
N PHE A 98 -8.81 -3.24 -8.82
CA PHE A 98 -8.75 -4.55 -9.48
C PHE A 98 -8.75 -5.70 -8.47
N ASP A 99 -8.03 -5.56 -7.37
CA ASP A 99 -8.04 -6.58 -6.33
C ASP A 99 -9.45 -6.74 -5.74
N TRP A 100 -10.16 -5.65 -5.44
CA TRP A 100 -11.54 -5.70 -4.93
C TRP A 100 -12.53 -6.32 -5.91
N VAL A 101 -12.35 -6.10 -7.21
CA VAL A 101 -13.23 -6.66 -8.26
C VAL A 101 -12.92 -8.13 -8.52
N GLY A 102 -11.66 -8.55 -8.32
CA GLY A 102 -11.21 -9.92 -8.54
C GLY A 102 -11.50 -10.89 -7.40
N LEU A 103 -12.03 -10.40 -6.27
CA LEU A 103 -12.32 -11.16 -5.05
C LEU A 103 -13.82 -11.39 -4.88
#